data_AF-A0A382TJN8-F1
#
_entry.id   AF-A0A382TJN8-F1
#
_cell.length_a   1.000
_cell.length_b   1.000
_cell.length_c   1.000
_cell.angle_alpha   90.00
_cell.angle_beta   90.00
_cell.angle_gamma   90.00
#
_symmetry.space_group_name_H-M   'P 1'
#
loop_
_entity.id
_entity.type
_entity.pdbx_description
1 polymer ?
#
loop_
_entity_poly.entity_id
_entity_poly.type
_entity_poly.pdbx_seq_one_letter_code
_entity_poly.pdbx_strand_id
1 'polypeptide(L)'
;MKRLNSGFTLIELMVVVAIIGILAAVAIPQYQNYVARAQGAEGLSLMSGAKTGVAEYVMTTGSFPDDNETAGLATTITGNYVASVTVDGDKIRATFKSDGVNENITGKSLLLTATDEGGSVTFGCTTDIDPSYSPKGCDHDANVGGFDAGSSWQAVVDAGKSADYTACWKGGLDGRWVVGKNNMPDGLTQGNARLWATRNDPLTPELVACCPARLCID
;
A
#
# COMPACT_ATOMS: atom_id res chain seq x y z
N MET A 1 -27.55 -38.18 52.64
CA MET A 1 -27.95 -37.62 51.32
C MET A 1 -26.98 -38.13 50.27
N LYS A 2 -27.44 -39.01 49.36
CA LYS A 2 -26.62 -39.59 48.30
C LYS A 2 -26.56 -38.57 47.15
N ARG A 3 -25.39 -37.99 46.89
CA ARG A 3 -25.21 -37.09 45.74
C ARG A 3 -25.26 -37.95 44.47
N LEU A 4 -26.25 -37.71 43.62
CA LEU A 4 -26.27 -38.23 42.25
C LEU A 4 -25.31 -37.36 41.43
N ASN A 5 -24.03 -37.74 41.40
CA ASN A 5 -23.10 -37.15 40.45
C ASN A 5 -23.39 -37.73 39.07
N SER A 6 -24.32 -37.10 38.34
CA SER A 6 -24.48 -37.32 36.90
C SER A 6 -23.30 -36.65 36.19
N GLY A 7 -22.31 -37.45 35.78
CA GLY A 7 -21.19 -36.99 34.97
C GLY A 7 -21.60 -36.79 33.51
N PHE A 8 -20.96 -35.84 32.83
CA PHE A 8 -21.06 -35.68 31.37
C PHE A 8 -20.56 -36.96 30.68
N THR A 9 -21.28 -37.40 29.66
CA THR A 9 -20.85 -38.54 28.85
C THR A 9 -19.72 -38.12 27.89
N LEU A 10 -18.81 -39.05 27.60
CA LEU A 10 -17.72 -38.82 26.64
C LEU A 10 -18.27 -38.44 25.25
N ILE A 11 -19.43 -38.99 24.87
CA ILE A 11 -20.07 -38.71 23.59
C ILE A 11 -20.67 -37.30 23.53
N GLU A 12 -21.28 -36.80 24.62
CA GLU A 12 -21.76 -35.41 24.68
C GLU A 12 -20.62 -34.43 24.52
N LEU A 13 -19.48 -34.69 25.18
CA LEU A 13 -18.32 -33.82 25.08
C LEU A 13 -17.71 -33.83 23.67
N MET A 14 -17.66 -34.99 23.00
CA MET A 14 -17.17 -35.08 21.62
C MET A 14 -18.05 -34.31 20.63
N VAL A 15 -19.38 -34.37 20.77
CA VAL A 15 -20.29 -33.60 19.90
C VAL A 15 -20.12 -32.11 20.13
N VAL A 16 -19.95 -31.66 21.38
CA VAL A 16 -19.72 -30.24 21.69
C VAL A 16 -18.42 -29.75 21.07
N VAL A 17 -17.33 -30.49 21.19
CA VAL A 17 -16.04 -30.12 20.58
C VAL A 17 -16.14 -30.09 19.06
N ALA A 18 -16.89 -31.01 18.44
CA ALA A 18 -17.13 -31.00 17.00
C ALA A 18 -17.87 -29.73 16.53
N ILE A 19 -18.91 -29.31 17.26
CA ILE A 19 -19.67 -28.09 16.94
C ILE A 19 -18.79 -26.84 17.13
N ILE A 20 -18.04 -26.75 18.24
CA ILE A 20 -17.12 -25.64 18.51
C ILE A 20 -16.04 -25.56 17.41
N GLY A 21 -15.53 -26.70 16.95
CA GLY A 21 -14.55 -26.75 15.86
C GLY A 21 -15.06 -26.13 14.56
N ILE A 22 -16.31 -26.43 14.17
CA ILE A 22 -16.93 -25.86 12.97
C ILE A 22 -17.14 -24.35 13.13
N LEU A 23 -17.64 -23.91 14.30
CA LEU A 23 -17.85 -22.49 14.57
C LEU A 23 -16.53 -21.71 14.57
N ALA A 24 -15.48 -22.26 15.16
CA ALA A 24 -14.15 -21.64 15.20
C ALA A 24 -13.54 -21.48 13.80
N ALA A 25 -13.71 -22.48 12.92
CA ALA A 25 -13.18 -22.43 11.55
C ALA A 25 -13.74 -21.25 10.73
N VAL A 26 -14.99 -20.86 10.96
CA VAL A 26 -15.61 -19.71 10.28
C VAL A 26 -15.34 -18.40 11.03
N ALA A 27 -15.36 -18.42 12.36
CA ALA A 27 -15.26 -17.22 13.18
C ALA A 27 -13.83 -16.63 13.20
N ILE A 28 -12.80 -17.47 13.22
CA ILE A 28 -11.40 -17.01 13.31
C ILE A 28 -11.00 -16.09 12.14
N PRO A 29 -11.14 -16.47 10.85
CA PRO A 29 -10.73 -15.60 9.75
C PRO A 29 -11.51 -14.27 9.74
N GLN A 30 -12.80 -14.31 10.10
CA GLN A 30 -13.61 -13.09 10.19
C GLN A 30 -13.13 -12.16 11.32
N TYR A 31 -12.76 -12.72 12.47
CA TYR A 31 -12.21 -11.95 13.59
C TYR A 31 -10.86 -11.34 13.23
N GLN A 32 -9.98 -12.06 12.54
CA GLN A 32 -8.70 -11.51 12.05
C GLN A 32 -8.92 -10.32 11.12
N ASN A 33 -9.87 -10.42 10.18
CA ASN A 33 -10.23 -9.32 9.28
C ASN A 33 -10.78 -8.10 10.03
N TYR A 34 -11.55 -8.30 11.09
CA TYR A 34 -12.04 -7.21 11.94
C TYR A 34 -10.91 -6.50 12.67
N VAL A 35 -9.99 -7.26 13.27
CA VAL A 35 -8.81 -6.71 13.97
C VAL A 35 -7.90 -5.97 12.99
N ALA A 36 -7.63 -6.53 11.81
CA ALA A 36 -6.87 -5.89 10.75
C ALA A 36 -7.45 -4.52 10.34
N ARG A 37 -8.77 -4.41 10.14
CA ARG A 37 -9.42 -3.12 9.85
C ARG A 37 -9.29 -2.12 11.00
N ALA A 38 -9.45 -2.58 12.24
CA ALA A 38 -9.34 -1.72 13.42
C ALA A 38 -7.93 -1.15 13.57
N GLN A 39 -6.91 -1.99 13.36
CA GLN A 39 -5.51 -1.56 13.34
C GLN A 39 -5.22 -0.62 12.15
N GLY A 40 -5.81 -0.89 10.98
CA GLY A 40 -5.71 -0.02 9.82
C GLY A 40 -6.31 1.37 10.04
N ALA A 41 -7.42 1.47 10.79
CA ALA A 41 -8.05 2.74 11.13
C ALA A 41 -7.18 3.61 12.06
N GLU A 42 -6.33 3.02 12.90
CA GLU A 42 -5.33 3.77 13.68
C GLU A 42 -4.36 4.52 12.75
N GLY A 43 -3.93 3.87 11.66
CA GLY A 43 -3.08 4.50 10.65
C GLY A 43 -3.71 5.74 10.04
N LEU A 44 -4.98 5.66 9.62
CA LEU A 44 -5.70 6.83 9.12
C LEU A 44 -5.85 7.94 10.16
N SER A 45 -6.05 7.58 11.43
CA SER A 45 -6.13 8.54 12.52
C SER A 45 -4.80 9.28 12.71
N LEU A 46 -3.67 8.58 12.66
CA LEU A 46 -2.35 9.20 12.78
C LEU A 46 -2.03 10.11 11.58
N MET A 47 -2.39 9.66 10.38
CA MET A 47 -2.19 10.46 9.17
C MET A 47 -3.08 11.71 9.13
N SER A 48 -4.18 11.77 9.88
CA SER A 48 -5.06 12.95 9.90
C SER A 48 -4.35 14.22 10.39
N GLY A 49 -3.43 14.10 11.36
CA GLY A 49 -2.59 15.22 11.79
C GLY A 49 -1.62 15.67 10.69
N ALA A 50 -1.06 14.70 9.94
CA ALA A 50 -0.19 15.00 8.82
C ALA A 50 -0.94 15.66 7.65
N LYS A 51 -2.20 15.28 7.38
CA LYS A 51 -3.05 15.95 6.38
C LYS A 51 -3.17 17.45 6.67
N THR A 52 -3.40 17.82 7.93
CA THR A 52 -3.52 19.23 8.33
C THR A 52 -2.22 19.99 8.10
N GLY A 53 -1.08 19.45 8.52
CA GLY A 53 0.23 20.09 8.32
C GLY A 53 0.57 20.28 6.84
N VAL A 54 0.36 19.25 6.01
CA VAL A 54 0.57 19.32 4.55
C VAL A 54 -0.37 20.36 3.92
N ALA A 55 -1.65 20.37 4.27
CA ALA A 55 -2.59 21.34 3.73
C ALA A 55 -2.24 22.78 4.12
N GLU A 56 -1.85 23.02 5.37
CA GLU A 56 -1.43 24.35 5.83
C GLU A 56 -0.16 24.83 5.13
N TYR A 57 0.81 23.93 4.93
CA TYR A 57 2.04 24.26 4.21
C TYR A 57 1.76 24.63 2.75
N VAL A 58 0.90 23.88 2.05
CA VAL A 58 0.48 24.20 0.68
C VAL A 58 -0.26 25.54 0.63
N MET A 59 -1.15 25.82 1.59
CA MET A 59 -1.90 27.08 1.63
C MET A 59 -1.02 28.31 1.90
N THR A 60 0.11 28.15 2.60
CA THR A 60 1.01 29.27 2.95
C THR A 60 2.12 29.47 1.93
N THR A 61 2.66 28.40 1.35
CA THR A 61 3.81 28.44 0.44
C THR A 61 3.45 28.25 -1.04
N GLY A 62 2.29 27.67 -1.33
CA GLY A 62 1.89 27.27 -2.69
C GLY A 62 2.60 26.03 -3.23
N SER A 63 3.31 25.29 -2.36
CA SER A 63 4.05 24.07 -2.73
C SER A 63 3.86 22.98 -1.68
N PHE A 64 4.09 21.72 -2.04
CA PHE A 64 4.06 20.62 -1.08
C PHE A 64 5.34 20.58 -0.23
N PRO A 65 5.25 20.17 1.05
CA PRO A 65 6.43 20.03 1.92
C PRO A 65 7.30 18.83 1.49
N ASP A 66 8.61 18.98 1.55
CA ASP A 66 9.55 17.91 1.16
C ASP A 66 9.58 16.76 2.18
N ASP A 67 9.25 17.04 3.45
CA ASP A 67 9.34 16.08 4.55
C ASP A 67 8.41 16.41 5.73
N ASN A 68 8.51 15.60 6.79
CA ASN A 68 7.75 15.82 8.03
C ASN A 68 8.09 17.17 8.71
N GLU A 69 9.35 17.58 8.72
CA GLU A 69 9.80 18.76 9.46
C GLU A 69 9.31 20.05 8.80
N THR A 70 9.42 20.12 7.47
CA THR A 70 8.87 21.20 6.63
C THR A 70 7.35 21.27 6.73
N ALA A 71 6.67 20.13 6.87
CA ALA A 71 5.23 20.08 7.16
C ALA A 71 4.85 20.48 8.61
N GLY A 72 5.82 20.86 9.46
CA GLY A 72 5.57 21.24 10.85
C GLY A 72 5.24 20.07 11.78
N LEU A 73 5.61 18.84 11.38
CA LEU A 73 5.34 17.61 12.11
C LEU A 73 6.60 17.12 12.84
N ALA A 74 6.41 16.19 13.78
CA ALA A 74 7.53 15.47 14.36
C ALA A 74 8.24 14.63 13.28
N THR A 75 9.57 14.56 13.35
CA THR A 75 10.38 13.77 12.40
C THR A 75 10.00 12.29 12.41
N THR A 76 9.66 11.77 13.61
CA THR A 76 9.23 10.39 13.80
C THR A 76 7.84 10.35 14.41
N ILE A 77 6.89 9.73 13.71
CA ILE A 77 5.51 9.55 14.16
C ILE A 77 5.22 8.05 14.22
N THR A 78 4.98 7.53 15.42
CA THR A 78 4.73 6.09 15.65
C THR A 78 3.43 5.86 16.40
N GLY A 79 2.77 4.74 16.13
CA GLY A 79 1.58 4.29 16.84
C GLY A 79 1.78 2.98 17.60
N ASN A 80 0.68 2.40 18.08
CA ASN A 80 0.66 1.04 18.61
C ASN A 80 0.88 0.02 17.48
N TYR A 81 0.25 0.23 16.31
CA TYR A 81 0.34 -0.65 15.15
C TYR A 81 1.09 -0.06 13.96
N VAL A 82 1.29 1.26 13.96
CA VAL A 82 2.01 2.00 12.91
C VAL A 82 3.47 2.16 13.30
N ALA A 83 4.38 1.78 12.40
CA ALA A 83 5.81 1.93 12.54
C ALA A 83 6.28 3.35 12.25
N SER A 84 5.73 3.98 11.21
CA SER A 84 6.09 5.34 10.81
C SER A 84 4.95 6.02 10.05
N VAL A 85 4.88 7.35 10.18
CA VAL A 85 4.19 8.23 9.23
C VAL A 85 5.20 9.20 8.63
N THR A 86 5.27 9.23 7.30
CA THR A 86 6.25 10.02 6.55
C THR A 86 5.55 10.82 5.45
N VAL A 87 5.82 12.11 5.43
CA VAL A 87 5.48 13.03 4.35
C VAL A 87 6.67 13.07 3.38
N ASP A 88 6.37 13.07 2.08
CA ASP A 88 7.31 13.34 0.99
C ASP A 88 6.52 13.95 -0.17
N GLY A 89 6.61 15.27 -0.30
CA GLY A 89 5.86 16.05 -1.26
C GLY A 89 4.35 15.92 -1.08
N ASP A 90 3.69 15.50 -2.15
CA ASP A 90 2.23 15.32 -2.21
C ASP A 90 1.76 14.05 -1.49
N LYS A 91 2.67 13.25 -0.93
CA LYS A 91 2.36 11.94 -0.36
C LYS A 91 2.58 11.88 1.13
N ILE A 92 1.66 11.21 1.80
CA ILE A 92 1.78 10.84 3.22
C ILE A 92 1.65 9.33 3.28
N ARG A 93 2.65 8.63 3.81
CA ARG A 93 2.56 7.17 4.03
C ARG A 93 2.52 6.85 5.50
N ALA A 94 1.63 5.95 5.88
CA ALA A 94 1.73 5.22 7.13
C ALA A 94 2.15 3.78 6.84
N THR A 95 3.21 3.31 7.50
CA THR A 95 3.69 1.93 7.39
C THR A 95 3.34 1.17 8.65
N PHE A 96 2.73 0.00 8.55
CA PHE A 96 2.44 -0.85 9.70
C PHE A 96 3.70 -1.58 10.20
N LYS A 97 3.72 -1.93 11.49
CA LYS A 97 4.86 -2.64 12.10
C LYS A 97 5.07 -4.02 11.46
N SER A 98 6.28 -4.55 11.63
CA SER A 98 6.63 -5.94 11.26
C SER A 98 6.17 -6.96 12.29
N ASP A 99 5.89 -6.51 13.52
CA ASP A 99 5.57 -7.38 14.66
C ASP A 99 4.50 -6.73 15.54
N GLY A 100 3.74 -7.57 16.26
CA GLY A 100 2.67 -7.09 17.16
C GLY A 100 1.43 -6.54 16.43
N VAL A 101 1.33 -6.79 15.13
CA VAL A 101 0.20 -6.43 14.27
C VAL A 101 -0.43 -7.69 13.67
N ASN A 102 -1.63 -7.56 13.11
CA ASN A 102 -2.28 -8.65 12.41
C ASN A 102 -1.47 -9.08 11.19
N GLU A 103 -1.31 -10.39 10.98
CA GLU A 103 -0.57 -10.97 9.84
C GLU A 103 -1.05 -10.42 8.49
N ASN A 104 -2.35 -10.13 8.39
CA ASN A 104 -2.99 -9.61 7.19
C ASN A 104 -2.55 -8.17 6.81
N ILE A 105 -1.98 -7.40 7.75
CA ILE A 105 -1.53 -6.01 7.54
C ILE A 105 -0.04 -5.80 7.83
N THR A 106 0.68 -6.85 8.21
CA THR A 106 2.07 -6.76 8.63
C THR A 106 2.95 -6.24 7.50
N GLY A 107 3.72 -5.17 7.75
CA GLY A 107 4.58 -4.54 6.75
C GLY A 107 3.86 -3.84 5.58
N LYS A 108 2.53 -3.78 5.61
CA LYS A 108 1.72 -3.05 4.61
C LYS A 108 1.69 -1.56 4.88
N SER A 109 1.07 -0.80 3.99
CA SER A 109 1.00 0.66 4.10
C SER A 109 -0.34 1.26 3.67
N LEU A 110 -0.58 2.47 4.16
CA LEU A 110 -1.59 3.41 3.67
C LEU A 110 -0.85 4.57 3.03
N LEU A 111 -1.30 5.02 1.86
CA LEU A 111 -0.78 6.21 1.19
C LEU A 111 -1.92 7.19 0.97
N LEU A 112 -1.72 8.42 1.43
CA LEU A 112 -2.56 9.54 1.06
C LEU A 112 -1.83 10.36 0.01
N THR A 113 -2.52 10.67 -1.08
CA THR A 113 -2.03 11.57 -2.11
C THR A 113 -2.85 12.85 -2.03
N ALA A 114 -2.16 13.96 -1.79
CA ALA A 114 -2.72 15.29 -1.73
C ALA A 114 -2.77 15.89 -3.13
N THR A 115 -3.91 16.46 -3.51
CA THR A 115 -4.07 17.18 -4.77
C THR A 115 -4.53 18.60 -4.46
N ASP A 116 -3.77 19.60 -4.91
CA ASP A 116 -4.17 21.00 -4.82
C ASP A 116 -5.15 21.35 -5.95
N GLU A 117 -6.34 21.78 -5.58
CA GLU A 117 -7.42 22.19 -6.49
C GLU A 117 -7.53 23.73 -6.59
N GLY A 118 -6.43 24.45 -6.34
CA GLY A 118 -6.37 25.91 -6.48
C GLY A 118 -7.09 26.64 -5.35
N GLY A 119 -6.80 26.24 -4.11
CA GLY A 119 -7.37 26.86 -2.90
C GLY A 119 -8.03 25.88 -1.94
N SER A 120 -8.06 24.60 -2.28
CA SER A 120 -8.39 23.51 -1.37
C SER A 120 -7.54 22.28 -1.69
N VAL A 121 -7.10 21.56 -0.67
CA VAL A 121 -6.35 20.32 -0.84
C VAL A 121 -7.27 19.14 -0.61
N THR A 122 -7.39 18.26 -1.61
CA THR A 122 -8.11 17.00 -1.49
C THR A 122 -7.12 15.86 -1.24
N PHE A 123 -7.59 14.77 -0.61
CA PHE A 123 -6.74 13.63 -0.29
C PHE A 123 -7.39 12.33 -0.79
N GLY A 124 -6.78 11.71 -1.79
CA GLY A 124 -7.06 10.32 -2.15
C GLY A 124 -6.32 9.38 -1.20
N CYS A 125 -6.88 8.20 -0.91
CA CYS A 125 -6.21 7.18 -0.11
C CYS A 125 -6.08 5.88 -0.91
N THR A 126 -4.89 5.29 -0.92
CA THR A 126 -4.63 3.96 -1.47
C THR A 126 -3.95 3.05 -0.45
N THR A 127 -4.12 1.73 -0.59
CA THR A 127 -3.52 0.73 0.31
C THR A 127 -3.25 -0.61 -0.36
N ASP A 128 -2.20 -1.31 0.05
CA ASP A 128 -1.84 -2.66 -0.39
C ASP A 128 -2.48 -3.73 0.52
N ILE A 129 -3.28 -3.30 1.49
CA ILE A 129 -4.14 -4.15 2.31
C ILE A 129 -5.27 -4.71 1.43
N ASP A 130 -5.56 -6.00 1.58
CA ASP A 130 -6.63 -6.67 0.82
C ASP A 130 -7.98 -5.94 1.00
N PRO A 131 -8.78 -5.78 -0.08
CA PRO A 131 -10.07 -5.10 -0.03
C PRO A 131 -11.04 -5.66 1.03
N SER A 132 -10.92 -6.93 1.40
CA SER A 132 -11.78 -7.58 2.40
C SER A 132 -11.62 -6.99 3.81
N TYR A 133 -10.49 -6.34 4.07
CA TYR A 133 -10.16 -5.78 5.38
C TYR A 133 -9.32 -4.49 5.33
N SER A 134 -9.32 -3.79 4.20
CA SER A 134 -8.81 -2.43 4.12
C SER A 134 -9.71 -1.44 4.89
N PRO A 135 -9.14 -0.35 5.42
CA PRO A 135 -9.93 0.74 5.97
C PRO A 135 -10.87 1.34 4.92
N LYS A 136 -12.07 1.74 5.34
CA LYS A 136 -13.01 2.42 4.45
C LYS A 136 -12.44 3.75 3.98
N GLY A 137 -12.67 4.07 2.70
CA GLY A 137 -12.20 5.31 2.09
C GLY A 137 -10.77 5.24 1.55
N CYS A 138 -10.14 4.06 1.57
CA CYS A 138 -8.90 3.78 0.86
C CYS A 138 -9.14 2.73 -0.20
N ASP A 139 -8.76 3.05 -1.43
CA ASP A 139 -8.84 2.14 -2.57
C ASP A 139 -7.66 1.16 -2.53
N HIS A 140 -7.91 -0.07 -2.98
CA HIS A 140 -6.86 -1.08 -3.02
C HIS A 140 -5.94 -0.85 -4.23
N ASP A 141 -4.64 -0.80 -3.96
CA ASP A 141 -3.57 -0.78 -4.96
C ASP A 141 -2.46 -1.71 -4.47
N ALA A 142 -2.20 -2.81 -5.19
CA ALA A 142 -1.15 -3.76 -4.79
C ALA A 142 0.27 -3.16 -4.84
N ASN A 143 0.43 -2.00 -5.50
CA ASN A 143 1.70 -1.34 -5.72
C ASN A 143 1.80 -0.02 -4.97
N VAL A 144 1.19 0.15 -3.79
CA VAL A 144 1.18 1.43 -3.03
C VAL A 144 2.56 2.07 -3.02
N GLY A 145 2.72 3.04 -3.92
CA GLY A 145 4.00 3.25 -4.58
C GLY A 145 5.06 3.56 -3.58
N GLY A 146 6.05 2.68 -3.38
CA GLY A 146 7.22 2.91 -2.54
C GLY A 146 7.84 4.29 -2.82
N PHE A 147 8.48 4.90 -1.82
CA PHE A 147 9.02 6.26 -1.92
C PHE A 147 10.21 6.45 -2.87
N ASP A 148 10.46 5.50 -3.77
CA ASP A 148 11.58 5.61 -4.70
C ASP A 148 11.10 5.85 -6.14
N ALA A 149 11.31 7.10 -6.55
CA ALA A 149 11.41 7.61 -7.92
C ALA A 149 10.14 7.61 -8.78
N GLY A 150 9.32 8.66 -8.60
CA GLY A 150 8.56 9.30 -9.66
C GLY A 150 7.35 8.53 -10.18
N SER A 151 6.17 9.16 -10.05
CA SER A 151 4.97 8.94 -10.88
C SER A 151 4.72 7.50 -11.37
N SER A 152 3.71 6.84 -10.81
CA SER A 152 2.99 5.71 -11.41
C SER A 152 3.22 5.57 -12.92
N TRP A 153 4.20 4.74 -13.32
CA TRP A 153 4.40 4.43 -14.73
C TRP A 153 3.37 3.37 -15.13
N GLN A 154 2.20 3.81 -15.57
CA GLN A 154 1.29 2.95 -16.30
C GLN A 154 1.87 2.75 -17.70
N ALA A 155 2.30 1.53 -17.99
CA ALA A 155 2.62 1.13 -19.35
C ALA A 155 1.32 1.01 -20.15
N VAL A 156 1.06 1.99 -21.02
CA VAL A 156 -0.05 1.95 -21.97
C VAL A 156 0.47 1.28 -23.25
N VAL A 157 -0.07 0.10 -23.58
CA VAL A 157 0.08 -0.48 -24.91
C VAL A 157 -1.11 -0.11 -25.79
N ASP A 158 -0.82 0.30 -27.01
CA ASP A 158 -1.85 0.55 -28.02
C ASP A 158 -2.78 -0.65 -28.17
N ALA A 159 -4.08 -0.37 -28.10
CA ALA A 159 -5.19 -1.24 -28.44
C ALA A 159 -5.34 -2.53 -27.60
N GLY A 160 -5.95 -2.38 -26.42
CA GLY A 160 -6.96 -3.34 -25.94
C GLY A 160 -6.47 -4.58 -25.19
N LYS A 161 -5.26 -4.57 -24.61
CA LYS A 161 -4.83 -5.64 -23.68
C LYS A 161 -4.00 -5.07 -22.54
N SER A 162 -4.48 -5.18 -21.30
CA SER A 162 -3.70 -4.91 -20.09
C SER A 162 -2.76 -6.09 -19.84
N ALA A 163 -1.45 -5.86 -19.91
CA ALA A 163 -0.43 -6.76 -19.37
C ALA A 163 0.53 -5.93 -18.51
N ASP A 164 1.00 -6.50 -17.40
CA ASP A 164 1.95 -5.85 -16.50
C ASP A 164 3.34 -5.80 -17.17
N TYR A 165 3.96 -4.62 -17.26
CA TYR A 165 5.25 -4.41 -17.91
C TYR A 165 6.38 -4.14 -16.90
N THR A 166 7.58 -4.62 -17.23
CA THR A 166 8.83 -4.37 -16.48
C THR A 166 9.35 -2.95 -16.73
N ALA A 167 9.43 -2.12 -15.70
CA ALA A 167 10.10 -0.83 -15.75
C ALA A 167 11.58 -0.97 -15.34
N CYS A 168 12.46 -0.20 -15.99
CA CYS A 168 13.84 0.01 -15.56
C CYS A 168 13.95 1.43 -14.97
N TRP A 169 14.53 1.57 -13.79
CA TRP A 169 14.82 2.89 -13.21
C TRP A 169 16.25 2.94 -12.65
N LYS A 170 16.71 4.16 -12.38
CA LYS A 170 18.05 4.44 -11.84
C LYS A 170 17.96 4.38 -10.31
N GLY A 171 18.64 3.43 -9.68
CA GLY A 171 18.63 3.23 -8.23
C GLY A 171 19.98 3.56 -7.58
N GLY A 172 19.96 4.26 -6.44
CA GLY A 172 21.11 4.48 -5.55
C GLY A 172 22.15 5.51 -6.00
N LEU A 173 23.02 5.90 -5.05
CA LEU A 173 24.11 6.89 -5.19
C LEU A 173 25.13 6.55 -6.31
N ASP A 174 25.09 5.32 -6.82
CA ASP A 174 26.04 4.76 -7.78
C ASP A 174 25.56 4.90 -9.23
N GLY A 175 24.32 5.36 -9.42
CA GLY A 175 23.75 5.68 -10.73
C GLY A 175 23.54 4.50 -11.69
N ARG A 176 23.52 3.26 -11.18
CA ARG A 176 23.32 2.06 -12.00
C ARG A 176 21.83 1.79 -12.26
N TRP A 177 21.53 1.32 -13.46
CA TRP A 177 20.19 0.89 -13.85
C TRP A 177 19.90 -0.51 -13.28
N VAL A 178 18.74 -0.66 -12.65
CA VAL A 178 18.27 -1.94 -12.08
C VAL A 178 16.98 -2.36 -12.78
N VAL A 179 16.87 -3.66 -13.08
CA VAL A 179 15.70 -4.27 -13.71
C VAL A 179 14.94 -5.07 -12.66
N GLY A 180 13.71 -4.68 -12.33
CA GLY A 180 12.83 -5.44 -11.45
C GLY A 180 12.02 -6.48 -12.24
N LYS A 181 12.10 -7.77 -11.89
CA LYS A 181 11.22 -8.79 -12.47
C LYS A 181 9.97 -8.94 -11.61
N ASN A 182 8.79 -8.78 -12.23
CA ASN A 182 7.57 -9.39 -11.73
C ASN A 182 7.32 -10.68 -12.55
N ASN A 183 6.94 -11.77 -11.86
CA ASN A 183 6.83 -13.13 -12.37
C ASN A 183 6.20 -13.24 -13.78
N MET A 184 6.91 -13.85 -14.72
CA MET A 184 6.31 -14.40 -15.94
C MET A 184 6.12 -15.91 -15.78
N PRO A 185 4.96 -16.49 -16.18
CA PRO A 185 4.92 -17.88 -16.57
C PRO A 185 5.62 -18.05 -17.92
N ASP A 186 6.41 -19.12 -18.04
CA ASP A 186 7.24 -19.42 -19.21
C ASP A 186 6.40 -19.55 -20.51
N GLY A 187 6.70 -18.74 -21.55
CA GLY A 187 6.29 -19.07 -22.91
C GLY A 187 5.71 -17.97 -23.82
N LEU A 188 6.15 -16.70 -23.77
CA LEU A 188 5.76 -15.70 -24.79
C LEU A 188 6.98 -15.06 -25.47
N THR A 189 7.07 -15.27 -26.78
CA THR A 189 8.09 -14.75 -27.70
C THR A 189 8.01 -13.22 -27.85
N GLN A 190 9.17 -12.56 -27.80
CA GLN A 190 9.35 -11.12 -28.06
C GLN A 190 8.70 -10.70 -29.39
N GLY A 191 7.62 -9.94 -29.29
CA GLY A 191 7.01 -9.23 -30.42
C GLY A 191 6.77 -7.77 -30.05
N ASN A 192 7.60 -6.88 -30.61
CA ASN A 192 7.38 -5.45 -30.86
C ASN A 192 6.37 -4.68 -29.96
N ALA A 193 6.51 -4.73 -28.64
CA ALA A 193 5.83 -3.78 -27.77
C ALA A 193 6.67 -2.50 -27.66
N ARG A 194 6.15 -1.37 -28.16
CA ARG A 194 6.69 -0.04 -27.87
C ARG A 194 6.10 0.39 -26.54
N LEU A 195 6.95 0.60 -25.54
CA LEU A 195 6.55 1.17 -24.24
C LEU A 195 6.74 2.68 -24.31
N TRP A 196 5.70 3.43 -23.94
CA TRP A 196 5.77 4.88 -23.81
C TRP A 196 5.57 5.26 -22.36
N ALA A 197 6.32 6.28 -21.95
CA ALA A 197 6.30 6.86 -20.64
C ALA A 197 5.89 8.32 -20.84
N THR A 198 4.63 8.67 -20.55
CA THR A 198 4.17 10.07 -20.58
C THR A 198 4.18 10.64 -19.18
N ARG A 199 4.99 11.68 -18.94
CA ARG A 199 4.83 12.54 -17.77
C ARG A 199 3.53 13.34 -17.95
N ASN A 200 2.69 13.45 -16.92
CA ASN A 200 1.50 14.30 -16.93
C ASN A 200 1.92 15.79 -16.89
N ASP A 201 2.47 16.28 -17.98
CA ASP A 201 2.79 17.70 -18.20
C ASP A 201 2.13 18.12 -19.52
N PRO A 202 1.12 19.02 -19.52
CA PRO A 202 0.33 19.31 -20.72
C PRO A 202 1.08 20.11 -21.81
N LEU A 203 2.36 20.46 -21.63
CA LEU A 203 3.05 21.39 -22.53
C LEU A 203 4.31 20.87 -23.24
N THR A 204 4.87 19.70 -22.89
CA THR A 204 5.94 19.06 -23.67
C THR A 204 6.05 17.55 -23.40
N PRO A 205 5.68 16.66 -24.35
CA PRO A 205 6.05 15.25 -24.26
C PRO A 205 7.52 15.09 -24.67
N GLU A 206 8.41 14.86 -23.71
CA GLU A 206 9.81 14.51 -24.00
C GLU A 206 9.92 13.00 -24.29
N LEU A 207 10.49 12.66 -25.45
CA LEU A 207 10.67 11.30 -25.94
C LEU A 207 11.87 10.65 -25.24
N VAL A 208 11.63 9.82 -24.23
CA VAL A 208 12.68 8.95 -23.66
C VAL A 208 12.66 7.62 -24.41
N ALA A 209 13.59 7.45 -25.34
CA ALA A 209 13.73 6.21 -26.09
C ALA A 209 14.25 5.06 -25.20
N CYS A 210 13.59 3.91 -25.23
CA CYS A 210 14.13 2.68 -24.66
C CYS A 210 15.14 2.02 -25.62
N CYS A 211 16.31 1.69 -25.09
CA CYS A 211 17.34 0.90 -25.77
C CYS A 211 16.89 -0.57 -25.85
N PRO A 212 17.08 -1.29 -26.97
CA PRO A 212 16.81 -2.71 -27.03
C PRO A 212 17.72 -3.48 -26.05
N ALA A 213 17.15 -4.50 -25.38
CA ALA A 213 17.76 -5.29 -24.31
C ALA A 213 19.11 -5.98 -24.61
N ARG A 214 19.69 -5.77 -25.80
CA ARG A 214 21.02 -6.26 -26.19
C ARG A 214 22.16 -5.27 -25.96
N LEU A 215 21.89 -4.04 -25.51
CA LEU A 215 22.90 -2.98 -25.35
C LEU A 215 23.15 -2.57 -23.88
N CYS A 216 22.65 -3.32 -22.90
CA CYS A 216 22.86 -3.02 -21.46
C CYS A 216 23.87 -3.95 -20.76
N ILE A 217 24.76 -4.59 -21.52
CA ILE A 217 25.98 -5.22 -20.98
C ILE A 217 27.16 -4.68 -21.81
N ASP A 218 27.60 -3.48 -21.45
CA ASP A 218 28.99 -3.10 -21.14
C ASP A 218 29.05 -1.60 -20.82
#